data_AF-A0A821VST6-F1
#
_entry.id   AF-A0A821VST6-F1
#
_cell.length_a   1.000
_cell.length_b   1.000
_cell.length_c   1.000
_cell.angle_alpha   90.00
_cell.angle_beta   90.00
_cell.angle_gamma   90.00
#
_symmetry.space_group_name_H-M   'P 1'
#
loop_
_entity.id
_entity.type
_entity.pdbx_description
1 polymer ?
#
loop_
_entity_poly.entity_id
_entity_poly.type
_entity_poly.pdbx_seq_one_letter_code
_entity_poly.pdbx_strand_id
1 'polypeptide(L)'
;MTDLIYDPASYTHFDNEEFENGSKFIMMQLRAAQSSLARREWQYARMAIGFMLHSMQDFYSHSNWIELGMREPNRDLAMGRRLGSIADKDTRTCKSCNGSDEDCIRDNLIVDQYLTTGYYPYTHPIQKPPGKCNHGYICTSSGERSEGCEGISKDSVHSPHGHLHYKAASIAYSATIKMLNELRASANTYTFSKFLGLTSSFSLVFVIDVSNRLQPLVGMIRTVTSQLVNSVQNLSTKPSNYILAPFNGSHWGPIHVVTKINEFFDLIESLNETKLQHSSEHYYDALNGALKTCESESVAFFFTDAPSHEPCPQGLTRALARLKNTKIDVLFVNSSQSTSETISELNHFAVTTGGLFINIDITQPTINGKFIYRRLQETLGYECILFQSMSNRREGIFIIDTTATSFHINVVSFSPSIVLQLIEPTGSIFRLDPSVQSGYLQMFSIDVTAQSDVGEWKYTCSKDCAIEVNMKSKFRCRTQLYAPLSNELGEGTVVAPPLFNQSGVVTMTTCDYPNEVSRNSIQLISITGEILSEYLAIDGFSEMIQISLRSFRIRTCLARHDGTLAYRDERPLIETSRIMMVVHNQPLVAISDENLNVTYTIQNDANTSLYVQLDIDGFFEKFKMVLRNVKIDEK
;
A
#
# COMPACT_ATOMS: atom_id res chain seq x y z
N MET A 1 6.69 1.92 18.55
CA MET A 1 7.47 2.18 17.32
C MET A 1 6.93 3.40 16.56
N THR A 2 5.66 3.77 16.76
CA THR A 2 5.08 5.06 16.32
C THR A 2 5.77 6.28 16.95
N ASP A 3 6.20 6.22 18.23
CA ASP A 3 6.86 7.35 18.92
C ASP A 3 8.18 7.84 18.33
N LEU A 4 8.94 6.97 17.65
CA LEU A 4 10.24 7.34 17.10
C LEU A 4 10.17 7.90 15.68
N ILE A 5 8.99 7.84 15.05
CA ILE A 5 8.81 7.98 13.61
C ILE A 5 7.69 8.98 13.26
N TYR A 6 6.79 9.28 14.20
CA TYR A 6 5.64 10.15 14.00
C TYR A 6 5.79 11.50 14.73
N ASP A 7 5.25 12.57 14.12
CA ASP A 7 5.22 13.98 14.54
C ASP A 7 5.77 14.25 15.96
N PRO A 8 6.96 14.87 16.12
CA PRO A 8 7.54 15.15 17.43
C PRO A 8 6.78 16.22 18.22
N ALA A 9 5.65 16.74 17.71
CA ALA A 9 4.86 17.73 18.41
C ALA A 9 4.26 17.17 19.71
N SER A 10 4.38 17.92 20.80
CA SER A 10 3.98 17.44 22.13
C SER A 10 2.51 17.06 22.25
N TYR A 11 1.62 17.66 21.44
CA TYR A 11 0.19 17.35 21.48
C TYR A 11 -0.15 15.95 20.92
N THR A 12 0.68 15.35 20.06
CA THR A 12 0.45 13.98 19.55
C THR A 12 0.80 12.93 20.61
N HIS A 13 1.63 13.29 21.59
CA HIS A 13 2.08 12.43 22.69
C HIS A 13 1.50 12.82 24.05
N PHE A 14 0.66 13.85 24.12
CA PHE A 14 0.18 14.44 25.38
C PHE A 14 1.31 14.92 26.31
N ASP A 15 2.47 15.24 25.77
CA ASP A 15 3.58 15.78 26.54
C ASP A 15 3.38 17.26 26.87
N ASN A 16 4.16 17.77 27.81
CA ASN A 16 4.25 19.20 28.14
C ASN A 16 2.91 19.85 28.52
N GLU A 17 1.98 19.07 29.07
CA GLU A 17 0.62 19.48 29.46
C GLU A 17 -0.26 19.97 28.30
N GLU A 18 0.04 19.56 27.05
CA GLU A 18 -0.73 19.88 25.83
C GLU A 18 -2.07 19.11 25.73
N PHE A 19 -2.81 19.01 26.83
CA PHE A 19 -4.06 18.25 26.92
C PHE A 19 -5.15 18.75 25.98
N GLU A 20 -5.29 20.07 25.84
CA GLU A 20 -6.35 20.67 25.00
C GLU A 20 -6.06 20.42 23.52
N ASN A 21 -4.81 20.65 23.09
CA ASN A 21 -4.42 20.41 21.71
C ASN A 21 -4.41 18.92 21.38
N GLY A 22 -3.97 18.05 22.30
CA GLY A 22 -4.09 16.60 22.14
C GLY A 22 -5.53 16.12 22.03
N SER A 23 -6.44 16.63 22.87
CA SER A 23 -7.88 16.32 22.77
C SER A 23 -8.49 16.79 21.44
N LYS A 24 -8.11 18.00 20.97
CA LYS A 24 -8.53 18.52 19.66
C LYS A 24 -8.00 17.64 18.53
N PHE A 25 -6.74 17.22 18.61
CA PHE A 25 -6.12 16.34 17.63
C PHE A 25 -6.86 15.01 17.53
N ILE A 26 -7.10 14.31 18.65
CA ILE A 26 -7.90 13.07 18.68
C ILE A 26 -9.27 13.28 18.03
N MET A 27 -9.98 14.35 18.40
CA MET A 27 -11.29 14.66 17.83
C MET A 27 -11.22 14.88 16.30
N MET A 28 -10.21 15.61 15.81
CA MET A 28 -10.01 15.85 14.38
C MET A 28 -9.74 14.55 13.63
N GLN A 29 -8.89 13.68 14.17
CA GLN A 29 -8.57 12.39 13.56
C GLN A 29 -9.78 11.43 13.55
N LEU A 30 -10.60 11.42 14.61
CA LEU A 30 -11.85 10.67 14.64
C LEU A 30 -12.80 11.12 13.52
N ARG A 31 -12.97 12.45 13.33
CA ARG A 31 -13.80 13.00 12.25
C ARG A 31 -13.23 12.68 10.87
N ALA A 32 -11.92 12.76 10.71
CA ALA A 32 -11.25 12.38 9.46
C ALA A 32 -11.51 10.91 9.13
N ALA A 33 -11.37 10.01 10.11
CA ALA A 33 -11.67 8.60 9.95
C ALA A 33 -13.12 8.35 9.54
N GLN A 34 -14.09 8.98 10.23
CA GLN A 34 -15.51 8.88 9.90
C GLN A 34 -15.82 9.36 8.48
N SER A 35 -15.26 10.51 8.07
CA SER A 35 -15.43 11.06 6.72
C SER A 35 -14.81 10.13 5.65
N SER A 36 -13.60 9.62 5.89
CA SER A 36 -12.96 8.68 4.99
C SER A 36 -13.73 7.36 4.89
N LEU A 37 -14.31 6.85 5.99
CA LEU A 37 -15.21 5.69 5.94
C LEU A 37 -16.45 5.92 5.08
N ALA A 38 -17.08 7.09 5.22
CA ALA A 38 -18.24 7.46 4.40
C ALA A 38 -17.88 7.52 2.91
N ARG A 39 -16.66 7.95 2.58
CA ARG A 39 -16.11 8.03 1.22
C ARG A 39 -15.43 6.73 0.74
N ARG A 40 -15.44 5.66 1.53
CA ARG A 40 -14.77 4.37 1.24
C ARG A 40 -13.26 4.49 1.02
N GLU A 41 -12.66 5.46 1.68
CA GLU A 41 -11.22 5.71 1.66
C GLU A 41 -10.54 4.94 2.80
N TRP A 42 -10.47 3.62 2.63
CA TRP A 42 -10.05 2.69 3.69
C TRP A 42 -8.67 3.00 4.28
N GLN A 43 -7.70 3.36 3.44
CA GLN A 43 -6.33 3.63 3.88
C GLN A 43 -6.24 4.91 4.71
N TYR A 44 -6.88 6.00 4.25
CA TYR A 44 -6.94 7.25 5.00
C TYR A 44 -7.68 7.09 6.32
N ALA A 45 -8.77 6.31 6.34
CA ALA A 45 -9.47 5.98 7.58
C ALA A 45 -8.58 5.24 8.58
N ARG A 46 -7.77 4.27 8.11
CA ARG A 46 -6.84 3.52 8.98
C ARG A 46 -5.71 4.39 9.51
N MET A 47 -5.16 5.26 8.67
CA MET A 47 -4.12 6.21 9.06
C MET A 47 -4.63 7.17 10.15
N ALA A 48 -5.79 7.79 9.93
CA ALA A 48 -6.41 8.69 10.91
C ALA A 48 -6.69 7.98 12.24
N ILE A 49 -7.23 6.76 12.20
CA ILE A 49 -7.43 5.96 13.42
C ILE A 49 -6.12 5.59 14.09
N GLY A 50 -5.07 5.25 13.33
CA GLY A 50 -3.74 5.00 13.87
C GLY A 50 -3.25 6.17 14.70
N PHE A 51 -3.29 7.39 14.16
CA PHE A 51 -2.89 8.60 14.87
C PHE A 51 -3.74 8.89 16.10
N MET A 52 -5.06 8.74 15.97
CA MET A 52 -5.98 8.91 17.08
C MET A 52 -5.69 7.94 18.22
N LEU A 53 -5.51 6.64 17.91
CA LEU A 53 -5.27 5.59 18.90
C LEU A 53 -3.90 5.75 19.55
N HIS A 54 -2.87 6.13 18.78
CA HIS A 54 -1.54 6.45 19.28
C HIS A 54 -1.62 7.52 20.37
N SER A 55 -2.10 8.72 20.02
CA SER A 55 -2.20 9.84 20.99
C SER A 55 -3.08 9.51 22.19
N MET A 56 -4.15 8.75 21.98
CA MET A 56 -5.04 8.33 23.07
C MET A 56 -4.34 7.37 24.04
N GLN A 57 -3.48 6.47 23.56
CA GLN A 57 -2.72 5.55 24.41
C GLN A 57 -1.65 6.31 25.19
N ASP A 58 -0.95 7.25 24.54
CA ASP A 58 0.06 8.11 25.15
C ASP A 58 -0.49 8.96 26.28
N PHE A 59 -1.73 9.45 26.17
CA PHE A 59 -2.39 10.13 27.30
C PHE A 59 -2.36 9.29 28.58
N TYR A 60 -2.58 7.97 28.52
CA TYR A 60 -2.61 7.12 29.71
C TYR A 60 -1.21 6.74 30.21
N SER A 61 -0.20 6.70 29.34
CA SER A 61 1.18 6.41 29.75
C SER A 61 1.95 7.65 30.20
N HIS A 62 1.67 8.82 29.63
CA HIS A 62 2.45 10.06 29.83
C HIS A 62 1.79 11.04 30.82
N SER A 63 0.51 10.87 31.17
CA SER A 63 -0.16 11.68 32.20
C SER A 63 -0.21 11.01 33.57
N ASN A 64 -0.62 11.77 34.58
CA ASN A 64 -0.92 11.26 35.93
C ASN A 64 -2.32 10.64 36.08
N TRP A 65 -3.03 10.29 35.00
CA TRP A 65 -4.40 9.78 35.05
C TRP A 65 -4.56 8.58 36.00
N ILE A 66 -3.58 7.68 36.01
CA ILE A 66 -3.61 6.47 36.83
C ILE A 66 -3.35 6.78 38.30
N GLU A 67 -2.43 7.71 38.56
CA GLU A 67 -2.05 8.21 39.88
C GLU A 67 -3.22 8.95 40.54
N LEU A 68 -4.05 9.65 39.77
CA LEU A 68 -5.30 10.26 40.24
C LEU A 68 -6.34 9.23 40.72
N GLY A 69 -6.07 7.93 40.55
CA GLY A 69 -6.98 6.85 40.94
C GLY A 69 -8.09 6.58 39.93
N MET A 70 -8.00 7.17 38.74
CA MET A 70 -8.98 6.95 37.67
C MET A 70 -8.85 5.53 37.14
N ARG A 71 -9.99 4.85 37.04
CA ARG A 71 -10.07 3.44 36.58
C ARG A 71 -10.78 3.27 35.25
N GLU A 72 -11.32 4.35 34.72
CA GLU A 72 -12.09 4.38 33.47
C GLU A 72 -11.45 5.32 32.47
N PRO A 73 -11.69 5.13 31.16
CA PRO A 73 -11.28 6.08 30.13
C PRO A 73 -11.84 7.49 30.37
N ASN A 74 -11.02 8.51 30.12
CA ASN A 74 -11.48 9.90 30.18
C ASN A 74 -12.58 10.11 29.12
N ARG A 75 -13.75 10.61 29.55
CA ARG A 75 -14.93 10.74 28.69
C ARG A 75 -14.80 11.86 27.66
N ASP A 76 -13.98 12.86 27.94
CA ASP A 76 -13.82 14.08 27.14
C ASP A 76 -12.60 14.03 26.20
N LEU A 77 -11.80 12.96 26.26
CA LEU A 77 -10.53 12.80 25.54
C LEU A 77 -10.68 12.97 24.02
N ALA A 78 -11.79 12.52 23.43
CA ALA A 78 -12.07 12.63 22.01
C ALA A 78 -13.03 13.78 21.63
N MET A 79 -13.32 14.70 22.56
CA MET A 79 -14.31 15.77 22.36
C MET A 79 -13.69 17.13 21.98
N GLY A 80 -12.36 17.26 21.97
CA GLY A 80 -11.69 18.54 21.73
C GLY A 80 -11.93 19.56 22.84
N ARG A 81 -12.09 19.08 24.08
CA ARG A 81 -12.46 19.87 25.26
C ARG A 81 -11.45 19.65 26.39
N ARG A 82 -11.54 20.51 27.40
CA ARG A 82 -10.74 20.40 28.62
C ARG A 82 -11.02 19.06 29.32
N LEU A 83 -9.97 18.33 29.66
CA LEU A 83 -10.04 16.96 30.18
C LEU A 83 -10.19 16.86 31.71
N GLY A 84 -10.06 18.00 32.39
CA GLY A 84 -10.08 18.13 33.85
C GLY A 84 -9.42 19.43 34.30
N SER A 85 -9.23 19.59 35.60
CA SER A 85 -8.37 20.65 36.15
C SER A 85 -6.92 20.32 35.75
N ILE A 86 -6.22 21.25 35.10
CA ILE A 86 -4.85 21.03 34.61
C ILE A 86 -3.94 21.86 35.51
N ALA A 87 -2.81 21.30 35.92
CA ALA A 87 -1.83 22.01 36.73
C ALA A 87 -1.26 23.19 35.93
N ASP A 88 -1.40 24.41 36.44
CA ASP A 88 -0.85 25.59 35.76
C ASP A 88 0.68 25.52 35.68
N LYS A 89 1.30 26.31 34.80
CA LYS A 89 2.75 26.33 34.53
C LYS A 89 3.61 26.38 35.80
N ASP A 90 3.19 27.15 36.79
CA ASP A 90 3.92 27.39 38.04
C ASP A 90 3.57 26.39 39.16
N THR A 91 2.58 25.53 38.93
CA THR A 91 2.22 24.45 39.87
C THR A 91 3.31 23.39 39.81
N ARG A 92 4.01 23.16 40.92
CA ARG A 92 4.98 22.07 41.05
C ARG A 92 4.23 20.74 41.02
N THR A 93 4.61 19.85 40.12
CA THR A 93 3.93 18.57 39.91
C THR A 93 4.76 17.37 40.32
N CYS A 94 6.09 17.50 40.31
CA CYS A 94 7.02 16.46 40.72
C CYS A 94 7.66 16.71 42.08
N LYS A 95 8.04 15.62 42.75
CA LYS A 95 8.99 15.57 43.86
C LYS A 95 10.19 14.71 43.45
N SER A 96 11.36 14.94 44.06
CA SER A 96 12.50 14.02 43.89
C SER A 96 12.16 12.66 44.50
N CYS A 97 12.43 11.60 43.75
CA CYS A 97 12.13 10.22 44.11
C CYS A 97 13.38 9.36 43.88
N ASN A 98 13.55 8.29 44.67
CA ASN A 98 14.83 7.57 44.73
C ASN A 98 14.85 6.26 43.90
N GLY A 99 13.86 6.01 43.04
CA GLY A 99 13.83 4.83 42.16
C GLY A 99 12.57 4.70 41.29
N SER A 100 12.55 3.68 40.43
CA SER A 100 11.53 3.38 39.40
C SER A 100 10.20 2.81 39.91
N ASP A 101 10.04 2.67 41.23
CA ASP A 101 8.87 2.08 41.89
C ASP A 101 8.17 3.06 42.86
N GLU A 102 8.57 4.33 42.87
CA GLU A 102 7.97 5.38 43.69
C GLU A 102 7.11 6.31 42.83
N ASP A 103 5.95 6.73 43.35
CA ASP A 103 5.14 7.76 42.71
C ASP A 103 5.81 9.13 42.93
N CYS A 104 6.42 9.66 41.88
CA CYS A 104 7.13 10.93 41.87
C CYS A 104 6.19 12.14 41.73
N ILE A 105 4.86 11.93 41.66
CA ILE A 105 3.86 12.99 41.66
C ILE A 105 3.69 13.56 43.08
N ARG A 106 3.45 14.86 43.16
CA ARG A 106 3.12 15.52 44.44
C ARG A 106 1.68 15.24 44.87
N ASP A 107 1.53 14.94 46.16
CA ASP A 107 0.24 14.51 46.75
C ASP A 107 -0.88 15.54 46.57
N ASN A 108 -0.57 16.84 46.52
CA ASN A 108 -1.58 17.88 46.29
C ASN A 108 -2.25 17.76 44.91
N LEU A 109 -1.57 17.26 43.88
CA LEU A 109 -2.21 16.99 42.60
C LEU A 109 -3.24 15.87 42.71
N ILE A 110 -2.96 14.87 43.53
CA ILE A 110 -3.84 13.72 43.74
C ILE A 110 -5.07 14.13 44.55
N VAL A 111 -4.89 14.91 45.62
CA VAL A 111 -5.97 15.41 46.47
C VAL A 111 -6.88 16.36 45.71
N ASP A 112 -6.30 17.32 45.00
CA ASP A 112 -7.05 18.37 44.29
C ASP A 112 -7.46 17.95 42.87
N GLN A 113 -7.09 16.74 42.44
CA GLN A 113 -7.43 16.14 41.16
C GLN A 113 -6.93 16.97 39.95
N TYR A 114 -5.71 17.49 40.04
CA TYR A 114 -5.04 18.20 38.93
C TYR A 114 -4.31 17.23 37.99
N LEU A 115 -4.56 17.39 36.70
CA LEU A 115 -3.87 16.70 35.61
C LEU A 115 -2.52 17.34 35.31
N THR A 116 -1.51 16.51 35.06
CA THR A 116 -0.18 16.90 34.57
C THR A 116 0.35 15.79 33.65
N THR A 117 1.29 16.13 32.78
CA THR A 117 2.03 15.16 31.96
C THR A 117 3.54 15.37 32.06
N GLY A 118 4.28 14.40 31.52
CA GLY A 118 5.71 14.48 31.41
C GLY A 118 6.14 15.54 30.42
N TYR A 119 7.17 16.30 30.77
CA TYR A 119 7.81 17.23 29.83
C TYR A 119 8.91 16.53 29.06
N TYR A 120 8.84 16.58 27.73
CA TYR A 120 9.82 15.96 26.85
C TYR A 120 10.83 17.02 26.36
N PRO A 121 12.13 16.89 26.67
CA PRO A 121 13.10 17.97 26.53
C PRO A 121 13.51 18.27 25.07
N TYR A 122 13.15 17.41 24.12
CA TYR A 122 13.52 17.54 22.71
C TYR A 122 12.41 18.13 21.83
N THR A 123 11.22 18.40 22.38
CA THR A 123 10.15 19.10 21.64
C THR A 123 10.38 20.60 21.68
N HIS A 124 11.09 21.14 20.67
CA HIS A 124 11.21 22.59 20.52
C HIS A 124 9.84 23.19 20.16
N PRO A 125 9.37 24.26 20.83
CA PRO A 125 10.11 25.20 21.69
C PRO A 125 9.88 25.06 23.21
N ILE A 126 9.23 24.00 23.70
CA ILE A 126 8.74 23.96 25.08
C ILE A 126 9.86 23.53 26.04
N GLN A 127 10.35 24.46 26.86
CA GLN A 127 11.24 24.16 27.97
C GLN A 127 10.44 23.72 29.20
N LYS A 128 10.87 22.64 29.84
CA LYS A 128 10.29 22.17 31.10
C LYS A 128 10.35 23.25 32.19
N PRO A 129 9.20 23.69 32.74
CA PRO A 129 9.17 24.63 33.86
C PRO A 129 9.77 24.01 35.15
N PRO A 130 10.33 24.84 36.06
CA PRO A 130 10.83 24.36 37.35
C PRO A 130 9.75 23.63 38.16
N GLY A 131 10.09 22.45 38.70
CA GLY A 131 9.19 21.63 39.51
C GLY A 131 8.17 20.79 38.74
N LYS A 132 8.20 20.82 37.39
CA LYS A 132 7.46 19.88 36.54
C LYS A 132 8.23 18.58 36.34
N CYS A 133 7.50 17.49 36.16
CA CYS A 133 8.06 16.18 35.87
C CYS A 133 8.57 16.09 34.43
N ASN A 134 9.69 15.41 34.22
CA ASN A 134 10.09 14.92 32.91
C ASN A 134 9.12 13.82 32.42
N HIS A 135 9.13 13.57 31.12
CA HIS A 135 8.54 12.37 30.56
C HIS A 135 9.28 11.11 31.02
N GLY A 136 10.57 11.00 30.70
CA GLY A 136 11.45 9.90 31.11
C GLY A 136 12.73 10.36 31.80
N TYR A 137 13.71 9.45 31.96
CA TYR A 137 14.97 9.65 32.70
C TYR A 137 15.98 10.65 32.07
N ILE A 138 15.53 11.64 31.30
CA ILE A 138 16.42 12.58 30.61
C ILE A 138 16.75 13.75 31.55
N CYS A 139 17.84 13.60 32.29
CA CYS A 139 18.44 14.70 33.06
C CYS A 139 19.44 15.43 32.15
N THR A 140 19.29 16.74 31.99
CA THR A 140 20.36 17.52 31.33
C THR A 140 21.64 17.43 32.17
N SER A 141 22.79 17.38 31.51
CA SER A 141 24.10 16.97 32.05
C SER A 141 24.75 17.93 33.06
N SER A 142 24.03 18.92 33.57
CA SER A 142 24.57 19.92 34.51
C SER A 142 24.40 19.50 35.98
N GLY A 143 24.89 18.32 36.36
CA GLY A 143 25.34 17.95 37.73
C GLY A 143 24.40 18.09 38.95
N GLU A 144 23.28 18.78 38.85
CA GLU A 144 22.23 18.91 39.87
C GLU A 144 21.03 18.10 39.40
N ARG A 145 20.60 17.14 40.24
CA ARG A 145 19.31 16.46 40.04
C ARG A 145 18.21 17.51 40.18
N SER A 146 17.82 18.15 39.08
CA SER A 146 16.68 19.07 39.09
C SER A 146 15.42 18.30 39.49
N GLU A 147 14.55 18.91 40.30
CA GLU A 147 13.31 18.25 40.74
C GLU A 147 12.49 17.74 39.52
N GLY A 148 12.03 16.49 39.59
CA GLY A 148 11.26 15.84 38.54
C GLY A 148 12.11 15.28 37.39
N CYS A 149 13.40 15.06 37.62
CA CYS A 149 14.35 14.46 36.69
C CYS A 149 14.01 12.99 36.36
N GLU A 150 13.42 12.29 37.33
CA GLU A 150 13.13 10.87 37.30
C GLU A 150 12.04 10.55 36.28
N GLY A 151 11.04 11.43 36.14
CA GLY A 151 9.98 11.36 35.14
C GLY A 151 8.72 10.63 35.60
N ILE A 152 7.69 10.58 34.75
CA ILE A 152 6.36 10.01 35.09
C ILE A 152 5.81 9.01 34.06
N SER A 153 6.59 8.70 33.03
CA SER A 153 6.19 7.78 31.96
C SER A 153 5.92 6.37 32.47
N LYS A 154 4.97 5.71 31.80
CA LYS A 154 4.55 4.32 32.02
C LYS A 154 4.68 3.50 30.73
N ASP A 155 5.54 3.89 29.80
CA ASP A 155 5.64 3.28 28.45
C ASP A 155 6.04 1.80 28.51
N SER A 156 6.81 1.45 29.53
CA SER A 156 7.21 0.08 29.82
C SER A 156 7.23 -0.17 31.32
N VAL A 157 7.36 -1.44 31.70
CA VAL A 157 7.59 -1.85 33.11
C VAL A 157 8.91 -1.32 33.69
N HIS A 158 9.82 -0.80 32.86
CA HIS A 158 11.10 -0.20 33.27
C HIS A 158 11.11 1.33 33.23
N SER A 159 10.00 1.94 32.79
CA SER A 159 9.83 3.40 32.82
C SER A 159 9.75 3.91 34.26
N PRO A 160 9.90 5.22 34.51
CA PRO A 160 9.93 5.79 35.87
C PRO A 160 8.72 5.39 36.72
N HIS A 161 7.53 5.36 36.12
CA HIS A 161 6.30 4.89 36.75
C HIS A 161 5.87 3.53 36.18
N GLY A 162 6.82 2.69 35.79
CA GLY A 162 6.59 1.41 35.12
C GLY A 162 5.76 0.41 35.94
N HIS A 163 5.75 0.54 37.27
CA HIS A 163 4.86 -0.22 38.15
C HIS A 163 3.34 0.03 37.87
N LEU A 164 3.00 1.12 37.18
CA LEU A 164 1.64 1.43 36.72
C LEU A 164 1.39 1.06 35.25
N HIS A 165 2.40 0.57 34.52
CA HIS A 165 2.32 0.26 33.08
C HIS A 165 1.09 -0.60 32.74
N TYR A 166 0.89 -1.73 33.41
CA TYR A 166 -0.24 -2.61 33.11
C TYR A 166 -1.60 -1.98 33.42
N LYS A 167 -1.69 -1.07 34.40
CA LYS A 167 -2.92 -0.33 34.68
C LYS A 167 -3.19 0.69 33.59
N ALA A 168 -2.17 1.45 33.18
CA ALA A 168 -2.27 2.39 32.06
C ALA A 168 -2.68 1.67 30.77
N ALA A 169 -2.00 0.59 30.42
CA ALA A 169 -2.30 -0.24 29.26
C ALA A 169 -3.73 -0.81 29.30
N SER A 170 -4.22 -1.24 30.47
CA SER A 170 -5.59 -1.73 30.62
C SER A 170 -6.64 -0.65 30.38
N ILE A 171 -6.43 0.58 30.84
CA ILE A 171 -7.37 1.69 30.58
C ILE A 171 -7.28 2.14 29.12
N ALA A 172 -6.06 2.21 28.58
CA ALA A 172 -5.83 2.51 27.17
C ALA A 172 -6.54 1.49 26.25
N TYR A 173 -6.46 0.20 26.57
CA TYR A 173 -7.20 -0.86 25.88
C TYR A 173 -8.72 -0.64 25.92
N SER A 174 -9.29 -0.33 27.09
CA SER A 174 -10.71 0.00 27.23
C SER A 174 -11.11 1.24 26.41
N ALA A 175 -10.25 2.26 26.38
CA ALA A 175 -10.45 3.45 25.56
C ALA A 175 -10.41 3.12 24.06
N THR A 176 -9.46 2.28 23.62
CA THR A 176 -9.37 1.77 22.24
C THR A 176 -10.64 1.04 21.84
N ILE A 177 -11.15 0.11 22.66
CA ILE A 177 -12.41 -0.59 22.39
C ILE A 177 -13.57 0.41 22.24
N LYS A 178 -13.68 1.37 23.17
CA LYS A 178 -14.74 2.37 23.13
C LYS A 178 -14.71 3.15 21.82
N MET A 179 -13.55 3.65 21.42
CA MET A 179 -13.39 4.41 20.18
C MET A 179 -13.66 3.59 18.92
N LEU A 180 -13.19 2.34 18.86
CA LEU A 180 -13.48 1.45 17.73
C LEU A 180 -14.98 1.13 17.64
N ASN A 181 -15.68 1.00 18.77
CA ASN A 181 -17.13 0.83 18.80
C ASN A 181 -17.88 2.09 18.34
N GLU A 182 -17.42 3.28 18.72
CA GLU A 182 -17.98 4.56 18.23
C GLU A 182 -17.80 4.69 16.71
N LEU A 183 -16.61 4.36 16.19
CA LEU A 183 -16.37 4.33 14.76
C LEU A 183 -17.27 3.31 14.05
N ARG A 184 -17.39 2.10 14.61
CA ARG A 184 -18.30 1.06 14.09
C ARG A 184 -19.75 1.52 14.08
N ALA A 185 -20.21 2.26 15.10
CA ALA A 185 -21.57 2.76 15.18
C ALA A 185 -21.84 3.92 14.20
N SER A 186 -20.82 4.74 13.90
CA SER A 186 -20.89 5.77 12.87
C SER A 186 -20.91 5.20 11.44
N ALA A 187 -20.36 4.00 11.26
CA ALA A 187 -20.45 3.20 10.05
C ALA A 187 -21.53 2.12 10.20
N ASN A 188 -21.78 1.35 9.14
CA ASN A 188 -22.51 0.08 9.30
C ASN A 188 -21.51 -1.07 9.47
N THR A 189 -21.96 -2.22 9.99
CA THR A 189 -21.09 -3.39 10.23
C THR A 189 -20.32 -3.83 8.98
N TYR A 190 -20.92 -3.73 7.79
CA TYR A 190 -20.26 -4.08 6.54
C TYR A 190 -19.09 -3.12 6.21
N THR A 191 -19.35 -1.81 6.23
CA THR A 191 -18.32 -0.77 6.01
C THR A 191 -17.19 -0.87 7.04
N PHE A 192 -17.53 -1.11 8.32
CA PHE A 192 -16.53 -1.27 9.37
C PHE A 192 -15.68 -2.55 9.16
N SER A 193 -16.29 -3.63 8.69
CA SER A 193 -15.55 -4.86 8.34
C SER A 193 -14.60 -4.66 7.15
N LYS A 194 -14.97 -3.82 6.18
CA LYS A 194 -14.10 -3.41 5.07
C LYS A 194 -12.92 -2.57 5.54
N PHE A 195 -13.17 -1.62 6.43
CA PHE A 195 -12.16 -0.80 7.07
C PHE A 195 -11.08 -1.62 7.79
N LEU A 196 -11.50 -2.60 8.58
CA LEU A 196 -10.61 -3.53 9.28
C LEU A 196 -9.92 -4.54 8.36
N GLY A 197 -10.21 -4.54 7.05
CA GLY A 197 -9.67 -5.52 6.11
C GLY A 197 -10.21 -6.95 6.33
N LEU A 198 -11.26 -7.12 7.12
CA LEU A 198 -11.82 -8.45 7.47
C LEU A 198 -12.64 -9.09 6.36
N THR A 199 -12.87 -8.35 5.27
CA THR A 199 -13.62 -8.84 4.12
C THR A 199 -12.81 -8.54 2.87
N SER A 200 -12.34 -9.58 2.18
CA SER A 200 -11.83 -9.42 0.82
C SER A 200 -12.97 -8.93 -0.07
N SER A 201 -12.83 -7.72 -0.61
CA SER A 201 -13.61 -7.29 -1.77
C SER A 201 -12.64 -6.78 -2.79
N PHE A 202 -12.79 -7.28 -3.98
CA PHE A 202 -12.11 -6.78 -5.14
C PHE A 202 -13.19 -6.33 -6.14
N SER A 203 -12.83 -5.34 -6.95
CA SER A 203 -13.58 -5.00 -8.15
C SER A 203 -13.06 -5.83 -9.32
N LEU A 204 -13.97 -6.29 -10.18
CA LEU A 204 -13.60 -6.77 -11.49
C LEU A 204 -13.67 -5.61 -12.48
N VAL A 205 -12.53 -5.15 -12.96
CA VAL A 205 -12.41 -3.88 -13.70
C VAL A 205 -12.11 -4.16 -15.17
N PHE A 206 -12.84 -3.50 -16.06
CA PHE A 206 -12.65 -3.56 -17.51
C PHE A 206 -12.41 -2.14 -18.02
N VAL A 207 -11.24 -1.92 -18.61
CA VAL A 207 -10.91 -0.67 -19.28
C VAL A 207 -10.76 -0.98 -20.75
N ILE A 208 -11.68 -0.48 -21.57
CA ILE A 208 -11.88 -0.97 -22.94
C ILE A 208 -11.74 0.18 -23.92
N ASP A 209 -10.80 0.05 -24.84
CA ASP A 209 -10.73 0.89 -26.02
C ASP A 209 -11.89 0.55 -26.97
N VAL A 210 -12.78 1.52 -27.16
CA VAL A 210 -14.00 1.39 -28.00
C VAL A 210 -13.83 2.05 -29.37
N SER A 211 -12.58 2.29 -29.80
CA SER A 211 -12.29 2.78 -31.16
C SER A 211 -12.76 1.80 -32.23
N ASN A 212 -13.02 2.31 -33.44
CA ASN A 212 -13.56 1.50 -34.55
C ASN A 212 -12.70 0.27 -34.90
N ARG A 213 -11.37 0.36 -34.74
CA ARG A 213 -10.46 -0.76 -35.05
C ARG A 213 -10.69 -1.96 -34.13
N LEU A 214 -11.20 -1.72 -32.94
CA LEU A 214 -11.45 -2.72 -31.92
C LEU A 214 -12.91 -3.17 -31.86
N GLN A 215 -13.74 -2.82 -32.84
CA GLN A 215 -15.08 -3.42 -32.96
C GLN A 215 -15.08 -4.96 -32.92
N PRO A 216 -14.14 -5.68 -33.57
CA PRO A 216 -14.04 -7.13 -33.44
C PRO A 216 -13.74 -7.62 -32.00
N LEU A 217 -13.16 -6.77 -31.15
CA LEU A 217 -12.87 -7.06 -29.74
C LEU A 217 -14.15 -7.22 -28.92
N VAL A 218 -15.23 -6.53 -29.28
CA VAL A 218 -16.50 -6.56 -28.52
C VAL A 218 -17.05 -7.99 -28.42
N GLY A 219 -16.98 -8.78 -29.51
CA GLY A 219 -17.40 -10.19 -29.48
C GLY A 219 -16.56 -11.05 -28.54
N MET A 220 -15.26 -10.77 -28.45
CA MET A 220 -14.36 -11.43 -27.50
C MET A 220 -14.65 -10.99 -26.07
N ILE A 221 -14.84 -9.70 -25.80
CA ILE A 221 -15.23 -9.18 -24.48
C ILE A 221 -16.54 -9.81 -24.04
N ARG A 222 -17.56 -9.89 -24.91
CA ARG A 222 -18.82 -10.59 -24.61
C ARG A 222 -18.60 -12.06 -24.24
N THR A 223 -17.70 -12.75 -24.95
CA THR A 223 -17.33 -14.14 -24.65
C THR A 223 -16.64 -14.25 -23.28
N VAL A 224 -15.66 -13.39 -23.02
CA VAL A 224 -14.91 -13.32 -21.75
C VAL A 224 -15.86 -13.03 -20.60
N THR A 225 -16.70 -12.00 -20.74
CA THR A 225 -17.71 -11.62 -19.75
C THR A 225 -18.70 -12.76 -19.51
N SER A 226 -19.18 -13.44 -20.55
CA SER A 226 -20.10 -14.59 -20.40
C SER A 226 -19.45 -15.76 -19.66
N GLN A 227 -18.19 -16.07 -19.97
CA GLN A 227 -17.44 -17.10 -19.24
C GLN A 227 -17.18 -16.69 -17.79
N LEU A 228 -16.88 -15.42 -17.54
CA LEU A 228 -16.76 -14.87 -16.19
C LEU A 228 -18.09 -14.96 -15.44
N VAL A 229 -19.24 -14.65 -16.04
CA VAL A 229 -20.55 -14.77 -15.39
C VAL A 229 -20.80 -16.17 -14.87
N ASN A 230 -20.60 -17.17 -15.72
CA ASN A 230 -20.83 -18.56 -15.35
C ASN A 230 -19.87 -19.05 -14.25
N SER A 231 -18.72 -18.40 -14.12
CA SER A 231 -17.61 -18.95 -13.34
C SER A 231 -17.29 -18.17 -12.07
N VAL A 232 -17.56 -16.86 -12.03
CA VAL A 232 -17.45 -16.00 -10.85
C VAL A 232 -18.38 -16.49 -9.73
N GLN A 233 -19.49 -17.13 -10.08
CA GLN A 233 -20.37 -17.77 -9.09
C GLN A 233 -19.67 -18.89 -8.30
N ASN A 234 -18.61 -19.49 -8.86
CA ASN A 234 -17.84 -20.58 -8.27
C ASN A 234 -16.59 -20.09 -7.51
N LEU A 235 -16.32 -18.79 -7.50
CA LEU A 235 -15.23 -18.23 -6.70
C LEU A 235 -15.59 -18.26 -5.22
N SER A 236 -14.62 -18.59 -4.36
CA SER A 236 -14.76 -18.52 -2.90
C SER A 236 -15.06 -17.11 -2.42
N THR A 237 -14.50 -16.11 -3.11
CA THR A 237 -14.76 -14.68 -2.90
C THR A 237 -15.31 -14.10 -4.20
N LYS A 238 -16.53 -13.55 -4.15
CA LYS A 238 -17.16 -12.89 -5.30
C LYS A 238 -16.72 -11.41 -5.38
N PRO A 239 -16.64 -10.82 -6.58
CA PRO A 239 -16.42 -9.38 -6.73
C PRO A 239 -17.50 -8.59 -5.98
N SER A 240 -17.13 -7.48 -5.36
CA SER A 240 -18.10 -6.57 -4.71
C SER A 240 -18.85 -5.72 -5.72
N ASN A 241 -18.20 -5.42 -6.84
CA ASN A 241 -18.74 -4.68 -7.96
C ASN A 241 -17.96 -5.00 -9.25
N TYR A 242 -18.54 -4.56 -10.36
CA TYR A 242 -17.98 -4.62 -11.70
C TYR A 242 -17.85 -3.19 -12.20
N ILE A 243 -16.68 -2.87 -12.77
CA ILE A 243 -16.37 -1.53 -13.26
C ILE A 243 -16.09 -1.60 -14.76
N LEU A 244 -16.75 -0.74 -15.53
CA LEU A 244 -16.50 -0.54 -16.96
C LEU A 244 -16.05 0.90 -17.20
N ALA A 245 -14.88 1.06 -17.81
CA ALA A 245 -14.30 2.34 -18.20
C ALA A 245 -14.01 2.31 -19.72
N PRO A 246 -14.95 2.73 -20.57
CA PRO A 246 -14.73 2.82 -22.00
C PRO A 246 -13.88 4.05 -22.33
N PHE A 247 -13.08 3.99 -23.39
CA PHE A 247 -12.35 5.15 -23.90
C PHE A 247 -12.03 5.05 -25.39
N ASN A 248 -11.72 6.19 -26.01
CA ASN A 248 -11.22 6.29 -27.37
C ASN A 248 -10.32 7.53 -27.51
N GLY A 249 -9.96 7.90 -28.74
CA GLY A 249 -9.09 9.05 -29.02
C GLY A 249 -9.65 10.42 -28.70
N SER A 250 -10.96 10.57 -28.49
CA SER A 250 -11.57 11.89 -28.24
C SER A 250 -12.38 11.95 -26.95
N HIS A 251 -12.58 10.84 -26.24
CA HIS A 251 -13.36 10.76 -25.02
C HIS A 251 -12.95 9.58 -24.15
N TRP A 252 -13.20 9.69 -22.85
CA TRP A 252 -13.13 8.58 -21.89
C TRP A 252 -14.31 8.65 -20.92
N GLY A 253 -14.77 7.48 -20.50
CA GLY A 253 -15.91 7.33 -19.61
C GLY A 253 -17.28 7.41 -20.30
N PRO A 254 -18.36 7.53 -19.51
CA PRO A 254 -18.36 7.61 -18.05
C PRO A 254 -17.87 6.31 -17.38
N ILE A 255 -17.35 6.41 -16.15
CA ILE A 255 -16.99 5.23 -15.34
C ILE A 255 -18.27 4.61 -14.80
N HIS A 256 -18.60 3.40 -15.28
CA HIS A 256 -19.78 2.67 -14.82
C HIS A 256 -19.39 1.73 -13.68
N VAL A 257 -20.17 1.76 -12.59
CA VAL A 257 -20.00 0.86 -11.44
C VAL A 257 -21.33 0.18 -11.17
N VAL A 258 -21.36 -1.15 -11.22
CA VAL A 258 -22.55 -1.94 -10.97
C VAL A 258 -22.24 -3.08 -10.02
N THR A 259 -23.22 -3.53 -9.25
CA THR A 259 -23.05 -4.65 -8.30
C THR A 259 -23.66 -5.95 -8.80
N LYS A 260 -24.59 -5.87 -9.77
CA LYS A 260 -25.23 -7.03 -10.37
C LYS A 260 -24.60 -7.37 -11.70
N ILE A 261 -24.41 -8.66 -11.92
CA ILE A 261 -23.76 -9.17 -13.13
C ILE A 261 -24.59 -8.97 -14.39
N ASN A 262 -25.93 -9.04 -14.29
CA ASN A 262 -26.82 -8.79 -15.42
C ASN A 262 -26.78 -7.32 -15.85
N GLU A 263 -26.74 -6.38 -14.88
CA GLU A 263 -26.56 -4.96 -15.18
C GLU A 263 -25.21 -4.70 -15.86
N PHE A 264 -24.16 -5.43 -15.46
CA PHE A 264 -22.86 -5.38 -16.13
C PHE A 264 -22.91 -5.93 -17.56
N PHE A 265 -23.67 -7.00 -17.77
CA PHE A 265 -23.88 -7.57 -19.09
C PHE A 265 -24.57 -6.58 -20.02
N ASP A 266 -25.63 -5.92 -19.56
CA ASP A 266 -26.34 -4.90 -20.33
C ASP A 266 -25.41 -3.74 -20.70
N LEU A 267 -24.51 -3.34 -19.81
CA LEU A 267 -23.48 -2.32 -20.11
C LEU A 267 -22.54 -2.76 -21.23
N ILE A 268 -22.05 -4.00 -21.19
CA ILE A 268 -21.15 -4.54 -22.24
C ILE A 268 -21.89 -4.69 -23.57
N GLU A 269 -23.15 -5.11 -23.57
CA GLU A 269 -23.98 -5.17 -24.78
C GLU A 269 -24.24 -3.78 -25.37
N SER A 270 -24.34 -2.75 -24.51
CA SER A 270 -24.56 -1.36 -24.91
C SER A 270 -23.31 -0.61 -25.43
N LEU A 271 -22.14 -1.26 -25.44
CA LEU A 271 -20.93 -0.69 -26.05
C LEU A 271 -21.17 -0.47 -27.55
N ASN A 272 -21.61 0.74 -27.91
CA ASN A 272 -22.01 1.11 -29.26
C ASN A 272 -20.81 1.38 -30.17
N GLU A 273 -21.04 1.19 -31.48
CA GLU A 273 -20.17 1.57 -32.59
C GLU A 273 -19.99 3.10 -32.67
N THR A 274 -19.12 3.68 -31.84
CA THR A 274 -18.76 5.09 -32.00
C THR A 274 -17.90 5.29 -33.25
N LYS A 275 -18.50 5.90 -34.29
CA LYS A 275 -17.83 6.41 -35.50
C LYS A 275 -16.85 7.54 -35.19
N LEU A 276 -15.77 7.32 -34.44
CA LEU A 276 -14.73 8.34 -34.19
C LEU A 276 -13.29 7.76 -34.23
N GLN A 277 -12.34 8.68 -34.32
CA GLN A 277 -11.02 8.66 -34.99
C GLN A 277 -9.97 7.66 -34.45
N HIS A 278 -8.87 7.50 -35.22
CA HIS A 278 -7.89 6.40 -35.15
C HIS A 278 -6.85 6.42 -34.01
N SER A 279 -6.97 7.29 -33.00
CA SER A 279 -6.00 7.40 -31.89
C SER A 279 -6.58 6.92 -30.55
N SER A 280 -5.71 6.53 -29.62
CA SER A 280 -6.06 6.07 -28.26
C SER A 280 -5.49 7.05 -27.21
N GLU A 281 -5.84 8.33 -27.33
CA GLU A 281 -5.26 9.43 -26.53
C GLU A 281 -5.58 9.31 -25.04
N HIS A 282 -6.82 8.98 -24.66
CA HIS A 282 -7.30 9.01 -23.26
C HIS A 282 -7.16 7.71 -22.47
N TYR A 283 -6.20 6.85 -22.83
CA TYR A 283 -5.98 5.57 -22.15
C TYR A 283 -5.78 5.73 -20.63
N TYR A 284 -4.83 6.56 -20.21
CA TYR A 284 -4.51 6.67 -18.79
C TYR A 284 -5.61 7.37 -17.99
N ASP A 285 -6.39 8.27 -18.60
CA ASP A 285 -7.53 8.90 -17.94
C ASP A 285 -8.58 7.86 -17.53
N ALA A 286 -8.92 6.95 -18.44
CA ALA A 286 -9.85 5.87 -18.19
C ALA A 286 -9.35 4.92 -17.10
N LEU A 287 -8.06 4.54 -17.15
CA LEU A 287 -7.43 3.75 -16.08
C LEU A 287 -7.46 4.47 -14.74
N ASN A 288 -7.09 5.75 -14.70
CA ASN A 288 -7.08 6.54 -13.47
C ASN A 288 -8.48 6.66 -12.87
N GLY A 289 -9.50 6.90 -13.70
CA GLY A 289 -10.89 6.88 -13.28
C GLY A 289 -11.28 5.53 -12.67
N ALA A 290 -10.99 4.44 -13.37
CA ALA A 290 -11.30 3.09 -12.90
C ALA A 290 -10.58 2.73 -11.58
N LEU A 291 -9.28 3.04 -11.47
CA LEU A 291 -8.46 2.72 -10.30
C LEU A 291 -8.85 3.54 -9.06
N LYS A 292 -9.24 4.80 -9.23
CA LYS A 292 -9.77 5.63 -8.13
C LYS A 292 -11.05 5.01 -7.55
N THR A 293 -11.89 4.46 -8.41
CA THR A 293 -13.20 3.90 -8.05
C THR A 293 -13.13 2.45 -7.56
N CYS A 294 -12.14 1.66 -7.99
CA CYS A 294 -12.04 0.25 -7.63
C CYS A 294 -11.72 0.02 -6.14
N GLU A 295 -12.13 -1.13 -5.64
CA GLU A 295 -11.71 -1.62 -4.33
C GLU A 295 -10.22 -2.01 -4.35
N SER A 296 -9.60 -2.14 -3.18
CA SER A 296 -8.24 -2.69 -3.11
C SER A 296 -8.21 -4.15 -3.56
N GLU A 297 -7.04 -4.64 -3.99
CA GLU A 297 -6.81 -6.01 -4.47
C GLU A 297 -7.63 -6.36 -5.73
N SER A 298 -8.03 -5.34 -6.48
CA SER A 298 -8.77 -5.49 -7.73
C SER A 298 -7.93 -6.10 -8.85
N VAL A 299 -8.62 -6.65 -9.84
CA VAL A 299 -8.02 -7.11 -11.10
C VAL A 299 -8.62 -6.30 -12.23
N ALA A 300 -7.77 -5.62 -12.98
CA ALA A 300 -8.14 -4.81 -14.12
C ALA A 300 -7.67 -5.47 -15.43
N PHE A 301 -8.60 -5.63 -16.36
CA PHE A 301 -8.36 -6.08 -17.71
C PHE A 301 -8.43 -4.87 -18.64
N PHE A 302 -7.28 -4.48 -19.16
CA PHE A 302 -7.12 -3.32 -20.02
C PHE A 302 -6.98 -3.76 -21.48
N PHE A 303 -7.96 -3.45 -22.32
CA PHE A 303 -7.99 -3.82 -23.73
C PHE A 303 -7.62 -2.65 -24.63
N THR A 304 -6.63 -2.84 -25.53
CA THR A 304 -6.22 -1.83 -26.52
C THR A 304 -5.46 -2.42 -27.70
N ASP A 305 -5.28 -1.65 -28.78
CA ASP A 305 -4.42 -1.95 -29.93
C ASP A 305 -3.27 -0.94 -30.13
N ALA A 306 -3.16 0.07 -29.27
CA ALA A 306 -2.27 1.20 -29.44
C ALA A 306 -1.75 1.77 -28.11
N PRO A 307 -0.61 2.49 -28.10
CA PRO A 307 -0.15 3.20 -26.92
C PRO A 307 -0.94 4.50 -26.74
N SER A 308 -0.88 5.08 -25.54
CA SER A 308 -1.29 6.47 -25.36
C SER A 308 -0.29 7.39 -26.05
N HIS A 309 -0.79 8.46 -26.66
CA HIS A 309 0.06 9.55 -27.16
C HIS A 309 0.29 10.64 -26.09
N GLU A 310 -0.18 10.42 -24.85
CA GLU A 310 -0.02 11.38 -23.76
C GLU A 310 1.22 11.11 -22.90
N PRO A 311 2.13 12.08 -22.76
CA PRO A 311 3.41 11.89 -22.08
C PRO A 311 3.35 11.84 -20.54
N CYS A 312 2.19 12.00 -19.88
CA CYS A 312 2.15 12.46 -18.48
C CYS A 312 1.44 11.59 -17.41
N PRO A 313 0.38 10.78 -17.66
CA PRO A 313 -0.35 10.18 -16.53
C PRO A 313 0.14 8.78 -16.08
N GLN A 314 1.18 8.20 -16.69
CA GLN A 314 1.68 6.86 -16.35
C GLN A 314 2.10 6.72 -14.86
N GLY A 315 2.72 7.77 -14.30
CA GLY A 315 3.14 7.78 -12.90
C GLY A 315 1.95 7.70 -11.93
N LEU A 316 0.88 8.46 -12.19
CA LEU A 316 -0.34 8.43 -11.37
C LEU A 316 -1.02 7.08 -11.44
N THR A 317 -1.14 6.50 -12.63
CA THR A 317 -1.79 5.19 -12.82
C THR A 317 -1.06 4.10 -12.05
N ARG A 318 0.28 4.07 -12.15
CA ARG A 318 1.11 3.13 -11.38
C ARG A 318 0.96 3.35 -9.87
N ALA A 319 0.90 4.61 -9.44
CA ALA A 319 0.71 4.96 -8.05
C ALA A 319 -0.63 4.46 -7.49
N LEU A 320 -1.71 4.69 -8.24
CA LEU A 320 -3.04 4.20 -7.88
C LEU A 320 -3.10 2.67 -7.88
N ALA A 321 -2.50 2.02 -8.88
CA ALA A 321 -2.42 0.56 -8.94
C ALA A 321 -1.69 -0.02 -7.71
N ARG A 322 -0.56 0.56 -7.30
CA ARG A 322 0.17 0.12 -6.09
C ARG A 322 -0.60 0.42 -4.81
N LEU A 323 -1.15 1.63 -4.67
CA LEU A 323 -1.94 2.04 -3.50
C LEU A 323 -3.13 1.10 -3.28
N LYS A 324 -3.80 0.72 -4.37
CA LYS A 324 -4.94 -0.18 -4.34
C LYS A 324 -4.51 -1.65 -4.37
N ASN A 325 -3.23 -1.97 -4.58
CA ASN A 325 -2.77 -3.32 -4.89
C ASN A 325 -3.58 -3.95 -6.06
N THR A 326 -3.90 -3.14 -7.06
CA THR A 326 -4.66 -3.53 -8.25
C THR A 326 -3.72 -3.98 -9.35
N LYS A 327 -3.94 -5.20 -9.83
CA LYS A 327 -3.21 -5.77 -10.96
C LYS A 327 -3.82 -5.30 -12.28
N ILE A 328 -3.00 -4.91 -13.25
CA ILE A 328 -3.48 -4.49 -14.58
C ILE A 328 -2.91 -5.42 -15.66
N ASP A 329 -3.75 -6.33 -16.13
CA ASP A 329 -3.43 -7.17 -17.28
C ASP A 329 -3.76 -6.44 -18.58
N VAL A 330 -2.74 -6.27 -19.42
CA VAL A 330 -2.85 -5.59 -20.71
C VAL A 330 -3.17 -6.63 -21.77
N LEU A 331 -4.34 -6.48 -22.36
CA LEU A 331 -4.93 -7.35 -23.37
C LEU A 331 -4.81 -6.65 -24.72
N PHE A 332 -3.72 -6.97 -25.41
CA PHE A 332 -3.31 -6.27 -26.62
C PHE A 332 -3.80 -6.97 -27.88
N VAL A 333 -4.43 -6.23 -28.79
CA VAL A 333 -4.74 -6.72 -30.13
C VAL A 333 -3.67 -6.24 -31.09
N ASN A 334 -2.91 -7.19 -31.64
CA ASN A 334 -1.88 -6.86 -32.61
C ASN A 334 -2.49 -6.29 -33.89
N SER A 335 -2.13 -5.05 -34.23
CA SER A 335 -2.57 -4.37 -35.45
C SER A 335 -1.38 -4.05 -36.36
N SER A 336 -1.62 -3.81 -37.64
CA SER A 336 -0.56 -3.50 -38.62
C SER A 336 0.22 -2.21 -38.32
N GLN A 337 -0.23 -1.39 -37.36
CA GLN A 337 0.38 -0.13 -36.96
C GLN A 337 1.20 -0.23 -35.67
N SER A 338 1.22 -1.40 -35.01
CA SER A 338 1.92 -1.60 -33.75
C SER A 338 3.43 -1.66 -33.95
N THR A 339 4.19 -0.81 -33.27
CA THR A 339 5.66 -0.84 -33.30
C THR A 339 6.22 -1.72 -32.18
N SER A 340 7.46 -2.17 -32.34
CA SER A 340 8.18 -2.87 -31.26
C SER A 340 8.30 -2.02 -29.99
N GLU A 341 8.33 -0.70 -30.13
CA GLU A 341 8.42 0.25 -29.03
C GLU A 341 7.11 0.31 -28.24
N THR A 342 5.96 0.40 -28.93
CA THR A 342 4.63 0.31 -28.33
C THR A 342 4.46 -0.95 -27.48
N ILE A 343 4.83 -2.11 -28.04
CA ILE A 343 4.69 -3.39 -27.35
C ILE A 343 5.58 -3.42 -26.10
N SER A 344 6.80 -2.89 -26.20
CA SER A 344 7.72 -2.79 -25.07
C SER A 344 7.17 -1.89 -23.96
N GLU A 345 6.59 -0.74 -24.30
CA GLU A 345 6.01 0.20 -23.35
C GLU A 345 4.82 -0.40 -22.59
N LEU A 346 3.85 -0.98 -23.31
CA LEU A 346 2.67 -1.60 -22.70
C LEU A 346 3.03 -2.83 -21.87
N ASN A 347 3.99 -3.63 -22.32
CA ASN A 347 4.51 -4.74 -21.55
C ASN A 347 5.18 -4.27 -20.26
N HIS A 348 6.04 -3.28 -20.37
CA HIS A 348 6.68 -2.67 -19.22
C HIS A 348 5.65 -2.08 -18.24
N PHE A 349 4.62 -1.40 -18.73
CA PHE A 349 3.51 -0.91 -17.92
C PHE A 349 2.79 -2.04 -17.16
N ALA A 350 2.41 -3.12 -17.84
CA ALA A 350 1.77 -4.29 -17.21
C ALA A 350 2.62 -4.82 -16.04
N VAL A 351 3.92 -5.02 -16.30
CA VAL A 351 4.89 -5.55 -15.34
C VAL A 351 5.03 -4.65 -14.09
N THR A 352 5.04 -3.32 -14.27
CA THR A 352 5.12 -2.35 -13.15
C THR A 352 3.90 -2.34 -12.23
N THR A 353 2.77 -2.85 -12.69
CA THR A 353 1.53 -3.00 -11.91
C THR A 353 1.31 -4.43 -11.40
N GLY A 354 2.24 -5.35 -11.71
CA GLY A 354 2.14 -6.77 -11.37
C GLY A 354 1.23 -7.58 -12.29
N GLY A 355 0.85 -7.03 -13.44
CA GLY A 355 0.09 -7.68 -14.49
C GLY A 355 0.96 -8.37 -15.55
N LEU A 356 0.30 -8.91 -16.57
CA LEU A 356 0.92 -9.42 -17.80
C LEU A 356 0.43 -8.65 -19.02
N PHE A 357 1.31 -8.53 -20.00
CA PHE A 357 0.93 -8.18 -21.35
C PHE A 357 0.64 -9.44 -22.15
N ILE A 358 -0.55 -9.48 -22.74
CA ILE A 358 -1.14 -10.66 -23.35
C ILE A 358 -1.49 -10.26 -24.78
N ASN A 359 -0.81 -10.86 -25.74
CA ASN A 359 -1.18 -10.72 -27.15
C ASN A 359 -2.41 -11.60 -27.44
N ILE A 360 -3.52 -10.98 -27.82
CA ILE A 360 -4.78 -11.66 -28.04
C ILE A 360 -4.96 -12.04 -29.50
N ASP A 361 -5.25 -13.33 -29.71
CA ASP A 361 -5.74 -13.82 -31.00
C ASP A 361 -7.27 -13.66 -31.08
N ILE A 362 -7.73 -12.59 -31.74
CA ILE A 362 -9.16 -12.30 -31.90
C ILE A 362 -9.94 -13.41 -32.63
N THR A 363 -9.25 -14.32 -33.34
CA THR A 363 -9.88 -15.47 -34.01
C THR A 363 -10.18 -16.62 -33.05
N GLN A 364 -9.64 -16.59 -31.83
CA GLN A 364 -9.81 -17.63 -30.80
C GLN A 364 -10.41 -17.09 -29.49
N PRO A 365 -11.57 -16.39 -29.52
CA PRO A 365 -12.14 -15.71 -28.35
C PRO A 365 -12.43 -16.65 -27.17
N THR A 366 -12.81 -17.90 -27.45
CA THR A 366 -13.04 -18.93 -26.42
C THR A 366 -11.77 -19.27 -25.64
N ILE A 367 -10.61 -19.34 -26.31
CA ILE A 367 -9.33 -19.64 -25.65
C ILE A 367 -8.85 -18.45 -24.85
N ASN A 368 -8.99 -17.23 -25.38
CA ASN A 368 -8.67 -15.99 -24.65
C ASN A 368 -9.51 -15.86 -23.38
N GLY A 369 -10.82 -16.12 -23.47
CA GLY A 369 -11.71 -16.11 -22.31
C GLY A 369 -11.31 -17.12 -21.24
N LYS A 370 -10.97 -18.36 -21.65
CA LYS A 370 -10.48 -19.39 -20.73
C LYS A 370 -9.20 -18.95 -20.03
N PHE A 371 -8.26 -18.36 -20.77
CA PHE A 371 -7.01 -17.83 -20.23
C PHE A 371 -7.26 -16.73 -19.20
N ILE A 372 -8.02 -15.70 -19.58
CA ILE A 372 -8.37 -14.55 -18.72
C ILE A 372 -9.08 -15.03 -17.44
N TYR A 373 -10.02 -15.96 -17.58
CA TYR A 373 -10.73 -16.52 -16.43
C TYR A 373 -9.80 -17.28 -15.48
N ARG A 374 -8.98 -18.20 -16.01
CA ARG A 374 -8.02 -18.97 -15.18
C ARG A 374 -7.06 -18.03 -14.46
N ARG A 375 -6.56 -17.02 -15.18
CA ARG A 375 -5.72 -15.97 -14.62
C ARG A 375 -6.38 -15.18 -13.49
N LEU A 376 -7.68 -14.89 -13.58
CA LEU A 376 -8.43 -14.29 -12.49
C LEU A 376 -8.46 -15.21 -11.26
N GLN A 377 -8.74 -16.51 -11.44
CA GLN A 377 -8.72 -17.49 -10.35
C GLN A 377 -7.35 -17.56 -9.67
N GLU A 378 -6.29 -17.55 -10.48
CA GLU A 378 -4.91 -17.58 -9.99
C GLU A 378 -4.55 -16.33 -9.20
N THR A 379 -4.89 -15.16 -9.74
CA THR A 379 -4.60 -13.88 -9.08
C THR A 379 -5.28 -13.78 -7.71
N LEU A 380 -6.50 -14.31 -7.57
CA LEU A 380 -7.27 -14.25 -6.33
C LEU A 380 -6.95 -15.39 -5.34
N GLY A 381 -6.50 -16.54 -5.83
CA GLY A 381 -6.39 -17.77 -5.05
C GLY A 381 -4.96 -18.18 -4.68
N TYR A 382 -3.95 -17.58 -5.32
CA TYR A 382 -2.58 -18.07 -5.32
C TYR A 382 -1.60 -16.96 -4.96
N GLU A 383 -0.55 -17.36 -4.24
CA GLU A 383 0.63 -16.55 -3.99
C GLU A 383 1.51 -16.54 -5.25
N CYS A 384 2.31 -15.50 -5.45
CA CYS A 384 3.07 -15.34 -6.69
C CYS A 384 4.55 -15.68 -6.52
N ILE A 385 5.10 -16.45 -7.45
CA ILE A 385 6.54 -16.63 -7.68
C ILE A 385 6.81 -16.11 -9.09
N LEU A 386 7.11 -14.82 -9.20
CA LEU A 386 7.01 -14.12 -10.46
C LEU A 386 8.37 -13.98 -11.15
N PHE A 387 8.57 -14.74 -12.22
CA PHE A 387 9.67 -14.54 -13.16
C PHE A 387 9.12 -14.06 -14.49
N GLN A 388 9.35 -12.81 -14.86
CA GLN A 388 8.97 -12.27 -16.18
C GLN A 388 10.24 -11.96 -16.96
N SER A 389 10.58 -12.77 -17.96
CA SER A 389 11.63 -12.37 -18.89
C SER A 389 11.13 -11.24 -19.78
N MET A 390 11.88 -10.16 -19.82
CA MET A 390 11.81 -9.21 -20.93
C MET A 390 12.64 -9.78 -22.10
N SER A 391 12.46 -9.20 -23.28
CA SER A 391 13.20 -9.54 -24.50
C SER A 391 14.67 -9.93 -24.25
N ASN A 392 15.15 -10.96 -24.96
CA ASN A 392 16.51 -11.51 -24.95
C ASN A 392 16.88 -12.57 -23.90
N ARG A 393 15.95 -13.09 -23.10
CA ARG A 393 16.20 -14.33 -22.33
C ARG A 393 15.16 -15.40 -22.64
N ARG A 394 15.67 -16.57 -23.03
CA ARG A 394 14.87 -17.75 -23.38
C ARG A 394 14.98 -18.85 -22.35
N GLU A 395 15.73 -18.65 -21.28
CA GLU A 395 15.92 -19.62 -20.21
C GLU A 395 16.03 -18.90 -18.87
N GLY A 396 15.75 -19.63 -17.80
CA GLY A 396 15.80 -19.12 -16.43
C GLY A 396 15.38 -20.17 -15.41
N ILE A 397 15.30 -19.72 -14.16
CA ILE A 397 15.00 -20.56 -13.00
C ILE A 397 13.85 -19.98 -12.17
N PHE A 398 13.09 -20.84 -11.52
CA PHE A 398 12.16 -20.48 -10.45
C PHE A 398 12.21 -21.54 -9.35
N ILE A 399 11.83 -21.17 -8.13
CA ILE A 399 11.89 -22.06 -6.96
C ILE A 399 10.47 -22.43 -6.56
N ILE A 400 10.19 -23.72 -6.43
CA ILE A 400 8.98 -24.23 -5.78
C ILE A 400 9.38 -24.65 -4.37
N ASP A 401 8.70 -24.10 -3.36
CA ASP A 401 9.05 -24.32 -1.96
C ASP A 401 8.20 -25.40 -1.29
N THR A 402 8.59 -25.78 -0.08
CA THR A 402 7.95 -26.86 0.69
C THR A 402 6.50 -26.58 1.09
N THR A 403 6.03 -25.34 0.98
CA THR A 403 4.64 -24.97 1.30
C THR A 403 3.68 -25.12 0.12
N ALA A 404 4.22 -25.35 -1.08
CA ALA A 404 3.46 -25.48 -2.32
C ALA A 404 2.58 -26.74 -2.30
N THR A 405 1.31 -26.58 -2.69
CA THR A 405 0.43 -27.73 -3.00
C THR A 405 0.24 -27.91 -4.50
N SER A 406 0.33 -26.81 -5.25
CA SER A 406 0.29 -26.78 -6.70
C SER A 406 0.86 -25.47 -7.20
N PHE A 407 1.29 -25.41 -8.45
CA PHE A 407 1.67 -24.17 -9.12
C PHE A 407 1.17 -24.15 -10.56
N HIS A 408 0.91 -22.95 -11.05
CA HIS A 408 0.47 -22.67 -12.41
C HIS A 408 1.50 -21.83 -13.11
N ILE A 409 1.77 -22.15 -14.36
CA ILE A 409 2.70 -21.39 -15.21
C ILE A 409 1.90 -20.76 -16.33
N ASN A 410 1.87 -19.44 -16.33
CA ASN A 410 1.41 -18.64 -17.45
C ASN A 410 2.59 -18.32 -18.37
N VAL A 411 2.46 -18.63 -19.65
CA VAL A 411 3.42 -18.24 -20.68
C VAL A 411 2.72 -17.40 -21.71
N VAL A 412 3.24 -16.20 -21.94
CA VAL A 412 2.77 -15.26 -22.95
C VAL A 412 3.90 -14.94 -23.91
N SER A 413 3.61 -14.90 -25.19
CA SER A 413 4.58 -14.67 -26.26
C SER A 413 4.14 -13.55 -27.18
N PHE A 414 5.10 -12.77 -27.66
CA PHE A 414 4.87 -11.79 -28.73
C PHE A 414 4.83 -12.45 -30.11
N SER A 415 5.41 -13.64 -30.24
CA SER A 415 5.45 -14.43 -31.47
C SER A 415 4.55 -15.65 -31.36
N PRO A 416 3.84 -16.05 -32.44
CA PRO A 416 3.05 -17.27 -32.42
C PRO A 416 3.92 -18.53 -32.31
N SER A 417 3.30 -19.64 -31.92
CA SER A 417 3.89 -20.98 -31.81
C SER A 417 5.02 -21.10 -30.78
N ILE A 418 4.79 -20.56 -29.58
CA ILE A 418 5.70 -20.73 -28.46
C ILE A 418 5.75 -22.19 -27.98
N VAL A 419 6.93 -22.65 -27.56
CA VAL A 419 7.15 -23.94 -26.91
C VAL A 419 7.91 -23.70 -25.61
N LEU A 420 7.33 -24.15 -24.50
CA LEU A 420 7.97 -24.19 -23.19
C LEU A 420 8.53 -25.60 -22.94
N GLN A 421 9.78 -25.67 -22.51
CA GLN A 421 10.38 -26.86 -21.92
C GLN A 421 10.66 -26.59 -20.44
N LEU A 422 10.31 -27.55 -19.59
CA LEU A 422 10.56 -27.50 -18.16
C LEU A 422 11.53 -28.62 -17.76
N ILE A 423 12.39 -28.33 -16.79
CA ILE A 423 13.32 -29.28 -16.22
C ILE A 423 13.09 -29.26 -14.70
N GLU A 424 12.77 -30.42 -14.15
CA GLU A 424 12.49 -30.62 -12.73
C GLU A 424 13.75 -30.40 -11.88
N PRO A 425 13.62 -30.23 -10.56
CA PRO A 425 14.77 -30.15 -9.64
C PRO A 425 15.71 -31.37 -9.73
N THR A 426 15.19 -32.52 -10.15
CA THR A 426 15.97 -33.74 -10.38
C THR A 426 16.87 -33.68 -11.62
N GLY A 427 16.69 -32.67 -12.49
CA GLY A 427 17.34 -32.53 -13.79
C GLY A 427 16.62 -33.23 -14.95
N SER A 428 15.51 -33.91 -14.69
CA SER A 428 14.70 -34.57 -15.73
C SER A 428 13.85 -33.57 -16.51
N ILE A 429 13.63 -33.81 -17.81
CA ILE A 429 12.73 -32.98 -18.61
C ILE A 429 11.29 -33.30 -18.22
N PHE A 430 10.57 -32.30 -17.72
CA PHE A 430 9.15 -32.40 -17.43
C PHE A 430 8.33 -32.16 -18.70
N ARG A 431 7.42 -33.09 -19.00
CA ARG A 431 6.53 -33.02 -20.16
C ARG A 431 5.09 -32.96 -19.69
N LEU A 432 4.42 -31.88 -20.02
CA LEU A 432 3.01 -31.68 -19.76
C LEU A 432 2.41 -30.87 -20.91
N ASP A 433 1.21 -31.23 -21.34
CA ASP A 433 0.47 -30.42 -22.29
C ASP A 433 -0.17 -29.22 -21.58
N PRO A 434 -0.18 -28.04 -22.21
CA PRO A 434 -0.82 -26.87 -21.64
C PRO A 434 -2.34 -27.07 -21.51
N SER A 435 -2.87 -26.73 -20.34
CA SER A 435 -4.31 -26.70 -20.05
C SER A 435 -5.09 -25.66 -20.86
N VAL A 436 -4.42 -24.59 -21.30
CA VAL A 436 -4.92 -23.59 -22.23
C VAL A 436 -3.80 -23.29 -23.22
N GLN A 437 -4.08 -23.35 -24.53
CA GLN A 437 -3.07 -23.12 -25.55
C GLN A 437 -3.64 -22.37 -26.75
N SER A 438 -2.90 -21.38 -27.22
CA SER A 438 -3.03 -20.76 -28.53
C SER A 438 -1.64 -20.57 -29.15
N GLY A 439 -1.54 -19.85 -30.27
CA GLY A 439 -0.24 -19.44 -30.80
C GLY A 439 0.57 -18.59 -29.82
N TYR A 440 -0.08 -17.76 -29.01
CA TYR A 440 0.58 -16.74 -28.18
C TYR A 440 0.59 -17.09 -26.69
N LEU A 441 -0.28 -17.98 -26.25
CA LEU A 441 -0.55 -18.24 -24.84
C LEU A 441 -0.43 -19.72 -24.54
N GLN A 442 0.21 -20.05 -23.42
CA GLN A 442 0.20 -21.38 -22.82
C GLN A 442 -0.04 -21.27 -21.32
N MET A 443 -0.87 -22.14 -20.76
CA MET A 443 -1.05 -22.27 -19.32
C MET A 443 -0.85 -23.70 -18.88
N PHE A 444 0.00 -23.91 -17.88
CA PHE A 444 0.26 -25.22 -17.30
C PHE A 444 -0.22 -25.23 -15.84
N SER A 445 -0.78 -26.35 -15.40
CA SER A 445 -1.21 -26.58 -14.02
C SER A 445 -0.51 -27.83 -13.51
N ILE A 446 0.28 -27.69 -12.45
CA ILE A 446 1.11 -28.77 -11.92
C ILE A 446 0.80 -28.93 -10.43
N ASP A 447 0.40 -30.13 -10.02
CA ASP A 447 0.25 -30.47 -8.60
C ASP A 447 1.62 -30.85 -8.02
N VAL A 448 1.90 -30.38 -6.81
CA VAL A 448 3.14 -30.72 -6.09
C VAL A 448 2.82 -31.93 -5.22
N THR A 449 3.34 -33.10 -5.60
CA THR A 449 2.95 -34.39 -5.01
C THR A 449 4.09 -35.10 -4.31
N ALA A 450 5.34 -34.72 -4.61
CA ALA A 450 6.53 -35.31 -4.02
C ALA A 450 7.56 -34.25 -3.62
N GLN A 451 8.46 -34.61 -2.69
CA GLN A 451 9.59 -33.75 -2.31
C GLN A 451 10.53 -33.47 -3.49
N SER A 452 10.54 -34.32 -4.52
CA SER A 452 11.31 -34.11 -5.76
C SER A 452 10.81 -32.94 -6.59
N ASP A 453 9.56 -32.51 -6.39
CA ASP A 453 8.96 -31.37 -7.10
C ASP A 453 9.36 -30.04 -6.45
N VAL A 454 9.89 -30.09 -5.22
CA VAL A 454 10.37 -28.94 -4.45
C VAL A 454 11.83 -28.66 -4.81
N GLY A 455 12.14 -27.40 -5.08
CA GLY A 455 13.47 -26.94 -5.42
C GLY A 455 13.51 -26.04 -6.65
N GLU A 456 14.69 -25.93 -7.25
CA GLU A 456 14.93 -25.11 -8.43
C GLU A 456 14.43 -25.83 -9.70
N TRP A 457 13.45 -25.24 -10.35
CA TRP A 457 13.00 -25.62 -11.69
C TRP A 457 13.70 -24.75 -12.73
N LYS A 458 14.06 -25.34 -13.86
CA LYS A 458 14.58 -24.62 -15.02
C LYS A 458 13.56 -24.62 -16.14
N TYR A 459 13.55 -23.55 -16.93
CA TYR A 459 12.71 -23.47 -18.11
C TYR A 459 13.50 -23.03 -19.34
N THR A 460 13.00 -23.39 -20.52
CA THR A 460 13.46 -22.86 -21.81
C THR A 460 12.26 -22.56 -22.71
N CYS A 461 12.21 -21.37 -23.31
CA CYS A 461 11.24 -20.95 -24.32
C CYS A 461 11.86 -20.97 -25.72
N SER A 462 11.13 -21.45 -26.72
CA SER A 462 11.58 -21.39 -28.13
C SER A 462 11.63 -19.99 -28.72
N LYS A 463 10.93 -19.03 -28.10
CA LYS A 463 10.79 -17.62 -28.48
C LYS A 463 10.91 -16.74 -27.23
N ASP A 464 11.02 -15.44 -27.45
CA ASP A 464 10.95 -14.47 -26.37
C ASP A 464 9.56 -14.50 -25.74
N CYS A 465 9.53 -14.71 -24.43
CA CYS A 465 8.32 -15.03 -23.68
C CYS A 465 8.34 -14.31 -22.33
N ALA A 466 7.18 -13.90 -21.84
CA ALA A 466 6.99 -13.59 -20.43
C ALA A 466 6.39 -14.84 -19.75
N ILE A 467 6.94 -15.18 -18.59
CA ILE A 467 6.42 -16.25 -17.75
C ILE A 467 5.82 -15.62 -16.50
N GLU A 468 4.89 -16.30 -15.85
CA GLU A 468 4.48 -16.00 -14.48
C GLU A 468 4.17 -17.33 -13.81
N VAL A 469 4.72 -17.57 -12.62
CA VAL A 469 4.43 -18.78 -11.85
C VAL A 469 3.58 -18.39 -10.63
N ASN A 470 2.35 -18.87 -10.57
CA ASN A 470 1.46 -18.66 -9.42
C ASN A 470 1.40 -19.95 -8.60
N MET A 471 1.74 -19.87 -7.32
CA MET A 471 1.83 -21.03 -6.43
C MET A 471 0.71 -21.01 -5.39
N LYS A 472 0.02 -22.14 -5.24
CA LYS A 472 -0.92 -22.34 -4.15
C LYS A 472 -0.12 -22.80 -2.95
N SER A 473 -0.24 -22.04 -1.87
CA SER A 473 0.39 -22.38 -0.60
C SER A 473 -0.62 -22.33 0.53
N LYS A 474 -0.35 -23.11 1.57
CA LYS A 474 -1.05 -23.01 2.86
C LYS A 474 -0.68 -21.77 3.66
N PHE A 475 0.34 -21.05 3.19
CA PHE A 475 0.99 -19.95 3.89
C PHE A 475 1.13 -18.75 2.97
N ARG A 476 0.56 -17.61 3.40
CA ARG A 476 0.55 -16.36 2.65
C ARG A 476 1.33 -15.29 3.38
N CYS A 477 2.06 -14.50 2.63
CA CYS A 477 2.71 -13.31 3.13
C CYS A 477 2.67 -12.21 2.10
N ARG A 478 2.64 -10.97 2.58
CA ARG A 478 2.78 -9.78 1.76
C ARG A 478 3.79 -8.85 2.40
N THR A 479 4.66 -8.29 1.58
CA THR A 479 5.62 -7.28 1.99
C THR A 479 5.34 -5.97 1.26
N GLN A 480 5.28 -4.88 2.00
CA GLN A 480 5.08 -3.54 1.46
C GLN A 480 6.24 -2.62 1.86
N LEU A 481 6.62 -1.70 0.97
CA LEU A 481 7.57 -0.64 1.28
C LEU A 481 6.88 0.51 1.98
N TYR A 482 7.57 1.04 2.98
CA TYR A 482 7.21 2.24 3.70
C TYR A 482 8.38 3.20 3.64
N ALA A 483 8.08 4.47 3.41
CA ALA A 483 9.06 5.54 3.51
C ALA A 483 8.54 6.61 4.48
N PRO A 484 9.44 7.36 5.15
CA PRO A 484 9.05 8.51 5.94
C PRO A 484 8.34 9.51 5.01
N LEU A 485 7.12 9.93 5.35
CA LEU A 485 6.47 11.01 4.60
C LEU A 485 7.26 12.30 4.82
N SER A 486 7.52 13.05 3.75
CA SER A 486 8.29 14.29 3.77
C SER A 486 7.70 15.39 4.66
N ASN A 487 6.46 15.21 5.15
CA ASN A 487 5.69 16.21 5.87
C ASN A 487 5.17 15.65 7.19
N GLU A 488 6.04 15.40 8.19
CA GLU A 488 5.73 15.17 9.62
C GLU A 488 4.59 14.17 9.98
N LEU A 489 4.03 13.44 9.01
CA LEU A 489 2.81 12.63 9.11
C LEU A 489 3.13 11.13 9.20
N GLY A 490 4.34 10.74 9.61
CA GLY A 490 4.74 9.34 9.80
C GLY A 490 5.07 8.60 8.50
N GLU A 491 5.14 7.27 8.57
CA GLU A 491 5.45 6.41 7.42
C GLU A 491 4.24 6.20 6.52
N GLY A 492 4.43 6.40 5.21
CA GLY A 492 3.44 6.13 4.17
C GLY A 492 3.89 4.98 3.26
N THR A 493 2.94 4.19 2.75
CA THR A 493 3.25 3.18 1.72
C THR A 493 3.90 3.87 0.52
N VAL A 494 5.03 3.35 0.06
CA VAL A 494 5.66 3.87 -1.16
C VAL A 494 4.82 3.44 -2.36
N VAL A 495 3.98 4.35 -2.82
CA VAL A 495 3.06 4.09 -3.92
C VAL A 495 3.61 4.57 -5.26
N ALA A 496 4.52 5.55 -5.30
CA ALA A 496 5.05 6.10 -6.54
C ALA A 496 6.57 6.31 -6.49
N PRO A 497 7.28 6.21 -7.63
CA PRO A 497 8.63 6.73 -7.75
C PRO A 497 8.69 8.25 -7.49
N PRO A 498 9.90 8.75 -7.16
CA PRO A 498 11.10 7.95 -6.99
C PRO A 498 11.34 7.50 -5.55
N LEU A 499 12.11 6.41 -5.48
CA LEU A 499 12.74 5.88 -4.29
C LEU A 499 14.23 6.25 -4.21
N PHE A 500 14.73 7.06 -5.16
CA PHE A 500 16.15 7.39 -5.25
C PHE A 500 16.58 8.22 -4.04
N ASN A 501 17.63 7.75 -3.35
CA ASN A 501 18.25 8.41 -2.20
C ASN A 501 17.30 8.68 -1.00
N GLN A 502 16.15 8.02 -0.93
CA GLN A 502 15.31 8.06 0.27
C GLN A 502 16.02 7.32 1.41
N SER A 503 16.38 8.05 2.46
CA SER A 503 16.79 7.48 3.73
C SER A 503 15.56 7.03 4.52
N GLY A 504 15.72 5.99 5.35
CA GLY A 504 14.64 5.52 6.23
C GLY A 504 13.56 4.67 5.56
N VAL A 505 13.78 4.15 4.35
CA VAL A 505 12.85 3.20 3.73
C VAL A 505 12.91 1.88 4.48
N VAL A 506 11.76 1.35 4.89
CA VAL A 506 11.62 0.06 5.56
C VAL A 506 10.62 -0.80 4.79
N THR A 507 10.62 -2.10 5.04
CA THR A 507 9.53 -2.99 4.62
C THR A 507 8.79 -3.52 5.81
N MET A 508 7.48 -3.66 5.65
CA MET A 508 6.63 -4.42 6.58
C MET A 508 6.08 -5.64 5.87
N THR A 509 6.40 -6.80 6.41
CA THR A 509 5.91 -8.11 6.01
C THR A 509 4.81 -8.54 6.95
N THR A 510 3.64 -8.85 6.38
CA THR A 510 2.53 -9.50 7.08
C THR A 510 2.41 -10.92 6.58
N CYS A 511 2.29 -11.88 7.50
CA CYS A 511 2.17 -13.31 7.19
C CYS A 511 1.01 -13.94 7.96
N ASP A 512 0.43 -14.98 7.36
CA ASP A 512 -0.44 -15.90 8.08
C ASP A 512 0.40 -16.64 9.14
N TYR A 513 0.02 -16.60 10.41
CA TYR A 513 0.72 -17.27 11.54
C TYR A 513 2.16 -16.79 11.79
N PRO A 514 2.39 -15.52 12.15
CA PRO A 514 3.73 -14.96 12.33
C PRO A 514 4.57 -15.70 13.40
N ASN A 515 3.91 -16.30 14.40
CA ASN A 515 4.58 -17.05 15.49
C ASN A 515 5.27 -18.34 15.04
N GLU A 516 5.03 -18.79 13.81
CA GLU A 516 5.64 -20.02 13.26
C GLU A 516 6.92 -19.73 12.46
N VAL A 517 7.25 -18.45 12.26
CA VAL A 517 8.41 -17.98 11.50
C VAL A 517 9.62 -17.84 12.44
N SER A 518 10.69 -18.58 12.15
CA SER A 518 11.95 -18.56 12.89
C SER A 518 12.96 -17.55 12.37
N ARG A 519 12.91 -17.25 11.06
CA ARG A 519 13.76 -16.26 10.40
C ARG A 519 13.02 -15.68 9.20
N ASN A 520 13.12 -14.37 9.02
CA ASN A 520 12.60 -13.62 7.88
C ASN A 520 13.74 -12.80 7.26
N SER A 521 13.90 -12.86 5.94
CA SER A 521 14.74 -11.95 5.18
C SER A 521 14.00 -11.41 3.95
N ILE A 522 14.37 -10.19 3.58
CA ILE A 522 13.80 -9.46 2.46
C ILE A 522 14.89 -9.27 1.42
N GLN A 523 14.65 -9.70 0.20
CA GLN A 523 15.56 -9.57 -0.91
C GLN A 523 15.00 -8.58 -1.93
N LEU A 524 15.83 -7.65 -2.39
CA LEU A 524 15.53 -6.90 -3.60
C LEU A 524 16.05 -7.71 -4.78
N ILE A 525 15.17 -8.12 -5.68
CA ILE A 525 15.53 -8.94 -6.84
C ILE A 525 15.31 -8.15 -8.13
N SER A 526 16.11 -8.39 -9.15
CA SER A 526 15.88 -7.84 -10.48
C SER A 526 14.62 -8.44 -11.12
N ILE A 527 14.19 -7.90 -12.26
CA ILE A 527 13.10 -8.49 -13.05
C ILE A 527 13.39 -9.94 -13.49
N THR A 528 14.66 -10.33 -13.57
CA THR A 528 15.11 -11.68 -13.91
C THR A 528 15.34 -12.57 -12.68
N GLY A 529 15.00 -12.09 -11.48
CA GLY A 529 15.16 -12.83 -10.23
C GLY A 529 16.57 -12.84 -9.65
N GLU A 530 17.51 -12.08 -10.21
CA GLU A 530 18.86 -11.91 -9.65
C GLU A 530 18.78 -11.12 -8.33
N ILE A 531 19.41 -11.62 -7.27
CA ILE A 531 19.44 -10.92 -5.97
C ILE A 531 20.34 -9.69 -6.09
N LEU A 532 19.76 -8.51 -5.87
CA LEU A 532 20.47 -7.22 -5.86
C LEU A 532 20.96 -6.86 -4.46
N SER A 533 20.14 -7.15 -3.44
CA SER A 533 20.48 -6.95 -2.02
C SER A 533 19.57 -7.82 -1.13
N GLU A 534 19.99 -8.04 0.11
CA GLU A 534 19.26 -8.82 1.12
C GLU A 534 19.35 -8.14 2.49
N TYR A 535 18.24 -8.15 3.22
CA TYR A 535 18.06 -7.53 4.53
C TYR A 535 17.39 -8.51 5.49
N LEU A 536 17.77 -8.49 6.76
CA LEU A 536 17.07 -9.24 7.80
C LEU A 536 15.79 -8.50 8.20
N ALA A 537 14.74 -9.25 8.51
CA ALA A 537 13.52 -8.72 9.08
C ALA A 537 13.26 -9.28 10.48
N ILE A 538 12.99 -8.39 11.43
CA ILE A 538 12.70 -8.65 12.84
C ILE A 538 11.24 -8.24 13.09
N ASP A 539 10.43 -9.14 13.63
CA ASP A 539 9.00 -8.92 13.88
C ASP A 539 8.21 -8.45 12.65
N GLY A 540 8.64 -8.89 11.45
CA GLY A 540 8.03 -8.51 10.18
C GLY A 540 8.56 -7.20 9.60
N PHE A 541 9.43 -6.45 10.28
CA PHE A 541 10.03 -5.23 9.77
C PHE A 541 11.47 -5.44 9.35
N SER A 542 11.87 -4.91 8.20
CA SER A 542 13.30 -4.86 7.84
C SER A 542 14.03 -3.71 8.52
N GLU A 543 15.35 -3.85 8.64
CA GLU A 543 16.23 -2.69 8.83
C GLU A 543 16.11 -1.71 7.65
N MET A 544 16.65 -0.49 7.81
CA MET A 544 16.66 0.51 6.73
C MET A 544 17.22 -0.07 5.43
N ILE A 545 16.35 -0.13 4.41
CA ILE A 545 16.66 -0.68 3.09
C ILE A 545 17.32 0.39 2.24
N GLN A 546 18.48 0.04 1.67
CA GLN A 546 19.06 0.82 0.59
C GLN A 546 18.38 0.44 -0.73
N ILE A 547 17.69 1.42 -1.32
CA ILE A 547 17.01 1.26 -2.60
C ILE A 547 18.06 1.11 -3.71
N SER A 548 17.89 0.08 -4.53
CA SER A 548 18.73 -0.16 -5.71
C SER A 548 18.61 0.99 -6.73
N LEU A 549 19.65 1.19 -7.54
CA LEU A 549 19.58 2.09 -8.71
C LEU A 549 18.90 1.43 -9.92
N ARG A 550 18.68 0.13 -9.85
CA ARG A 550 18.00 -0.68 -10.87
C ARG A 550 16.58 -0.96 -10.40
N SER A 551 15.63 -1.02 -11.33
CA SER A 551 14.28 -1.52 -11.03
C SER A 551 14.33 -2.90 -10.40
N PHE A 552 13.51 -3.13 -9.38
CA PHE A 552 13.56 -4.32 -8.54
C PHE A 552 12.17 -4.79 -8.13
N ARG A 553 12.08 -6.00 -7.59
CA ARG A 553 10.94 -6.55 -6.86
C ARG A 553 11.36 -6.92 -5.45
N ILE A 554 10.37 -7.06 -4.58
CA ILE A 554 10.59 -7.49 -3.21
C ILE A 554 10.30 -8.98 -3.16
N ARG A 555 11.27 -9.76 -2.69
CA ARG A 555 11.13 -11.16 -2.35
C ARG A 555 11.20 -11.31 -0.85
N THR A 556 10.23 -12.03 -0.29
CA THR A 556 10.18 -12.41 1.11
C THR A 556 10.66 -13.85 1.24
N CYS A 557 11.67 -14.08 2.06
CA CYS A 557 12.28 -15.38 2.31
C CYS A 557 12.05 -15.75 3.78
N LEU A 558 11.37 -16.86 4.02
CA LEU A 558 10.92 -17.26 5.35
C LEU A 558 11.40 -18.66 5.67
N ALA A 559 11.96 -18.82 6.87
CA ALA A 559 12.26 -20.12 7.45
C ALA A 559 11.41 -20.31 8.70
N ARG A 560 10.67 -21.41 8.76
CA ARG A 560 9.80 -21.77 9.88
C ARG A 560 10.55 -22.64 10.88
N HIS A 561 10.04 -22.68 12.12
CA HIS A 561 10.63 -23.51 13.19
C HIS A 561 10.65 -25.01 12.86
N ASP A 562 9.75 -25.47 12.00
CA ASP A 562 9.68 -26.85 11.51
C ASP A 562 10.68 -27.16 10.37
N GLY A 563 11.51 -26.19 9.96
CA GLY A 563 12.48 -26.32 8.88
C GLY A 563 11.91 -26.02 7.48
N THR A 564 10.62 -25.70 7.37
CA THR A 564 9.97 -25.34 6.11
C THR A 564 10.51 -23.99 5.61
N LEU A 565 10.80 -23.91 4.31
CA LEU A 565 11.19 -22.67 3.63
C LEU A 565 10.04 -22.16 2.75
N ALA A 566 9.88 -20.84 2.68
CA ALA A 566 8.93 -20.17 1.80
C ALA A 566 9.52 -18.95 1.11
N TYR A 567 9.22 -18.79 -0.19
CA TYR A 567 9.64 -17.65 -1.01
C TYR A 567 8.43 -16.96 -1.65
N ARG A 568 8.28 -15.65 -1.46
CA ARG A 568 7.13 -14.87 -1.99
C ARG A 568 7.62 -13.63 -2.70
N ASP A 569 7.28 -13.50 -3.98
CA ASP A 569 7.66 -12.34 -4.78
C ASP A 569 6.46 -11.42 -4.94
N GLU A 570 6.65 -10.16 -4.54
CA GLU A 570 5.65 -9.12 -4.78
C GLU A 570 5.49 -8.91 -6.30
N ARG A 571 4.23 -8.87 -6.75
CA ARG A 571 3.91 -8.82 -8.18
C ARG A 571 4.45 -7.55 -8.87
N PRO A 572 4.27 -6.33 -8.32
CA PRO A 572 4.67 -5.12 -9.00
C PRO A 572 6.19 -4.99 -9.15
N LEU A 573 6.67 -4.71 -10.36
CA LEU A 573 8.03 -4.20 -10.53
C LEU A 573 8.10 -2.76 -10.01
N ILE A 574 9.08 -2.50 -9.14
CA ILE A 574 9.36 -1.21 -8.56
C ILE A 574 10.44 -0.54 -9.38
N GLU A 575 10.12 0.65 -9.88
CA GLU A 575 11.03 1.43 -10.68
C GLU A 575 11.72 2.49 -9.85
N THR A 576 12.99 2.67 -10.13
CA THR A 576 13.84 3.64 -9.47
C THR A 576 14.02 4.81 -10.44
N SER A 577 13.13 5.80 -10.36
CA SER A 577 13.31 7.04 -11.13
C SER A 577 14.52 7.80 -10.58
N ARG A 578 15.35 8.33 -11.48
CA ARG A 578 16.50 9.19 -11.14
C ARG A 578 16.07 10.60 -10.74
N ILE A 579 14.81 10.97 -11.02
CA ILE A 579 14.24 12.29 -10.80
C ILE A 579 13.14 12.18 -9.73
N MET A 580 13.22 13.01 -8.69
CA MET A 580 12.25 13.17 -7.59
C MET A 580 11.56 14.49 -7.66
N MET A 581 10.24 14.49 -7.54
CA MET A 581 9.45 15.69 -7.31
C MET A 581 8.83 15.59 -5.92
N VAL A 582 9.31 16.40 -4.99
CA VAL A 582 8.75 16.51 -3.64
C VAL A 582 7.77 17.66 -3.60
N VAL A 583 6.57 17.41 -3.08
CA VAL A 583 5.54 18.43 -2.89
C VAL A 583 5.66 19.00 -1.48
N HIS A 584 5.98 20.28 -1.39
CA HIS A 584 6.02 21.02 -0.14
C HIS A 584 4.69 21.76 0.05
N ASN A 585 4.09 21.62 1.24
CA ASN A 585 2.82 22.24 1.65
C ASN A 585 1.57 21.76 0.90
N GLN A 586 1.41 20.44 0.76
CA GLN A 586 0.17 19.88 0.22
C GLN A 586 -0.99 20.10 1.23
N PRO A 587 -2.07 20.81 0.85
CA PRO A 587 -3.24 20.98 1.72
C PRO A 587 -3.93 19.63 1.92
N LEU A 588 -4.22 19.28 3.18
CA LEU A 588 -4.96 18.06 3.55
C LEU A 588 -6.43 18.09 3.07
N VAL A 589 -6.99 19.30 2.91
CA VAL A 589 -8.34 19.55 2.40
C VAL A 589 -8.29 20.80 1.53
N ALA A 590 -8.73 20.72 0.28
CA ALA A 590 -8.91 21.89 -0.59
C ALA A 590 -10.38 22.35 -0.50
N ILE A 591 -10.60 23.63 -0.22
CA ILE A 591 -11.91 24.28 -0.28
C ILE A 591 -12.03 24.93 -1.67
N SER A 592 -13.22 24.95 -2.29
CA SER A 592 -13.37 25.63 -3.59
C SER A 592 -13.08 27.12 -3.44
N ASP A 593 -12.54 27.73 -4.52
CA ASP A 593 -12.30 29.17 -4.64
C ASP A 593 -11.11 29.74 -3.82
N GLU A 594 -10.23 28.89 -3.29
CA GLU A 594 -8.95 29.31 -2.68
C GLU A 594 -7.75 29.08 -3.63
N ASN A 595 -6.83 30.05 -3.68
CA ASN A 595 -5.55 29.88 -4.35
C ASN A 595 -4.64 28.96 -3.54
N LEU A 596 -4.35 27.78 -4.09
CA LEU A 596 -3.44 26.82 -3.48
C LEU A 596 -2.02 27.08 -3.96
N ASN A 597 -1.17 27.57 -3.06
CA ASN A 597 0.27 27.68 -3.29
C ASN A 597 0.93 26.35 -2.96
N VAL A 598 1.20 25.56 -4.00
CA VAL A 598 1.94 24.29 -3.85
C VAL A 598 3.35 24.48 -4.38
N THR A 599 4.34 24.20 -3.54
CA THR A 599 5.76 24.35 -3.91
C THR A 599 6.34 22.99 -4.21
N TYR A 600 7.20 22.87 -5.22
CA TYR A 600 7.82 21.60 -5.57
C TYR A 600 9.34 21.73 -5.65
N THR A 601 10.04 20.68 -5.23
CA THR A 601 11.47 20.52 -5.47
C THR A 601 11.69 19.32 -6.37
N ILE A 602 12.34 19.54 -7.50
CA ILE A 602 12.79 18.45 -8.37
C ILE A 602 14.26 18.15 -8.06
N GLN A 603 14.58 16.94 -7.62
CA GLN A 603 15.94 16.48 -7.34
C GLN A 603 16.34 15.42 -8.39
N ASN A 604 17.59 15.45 -8.85
CA ASN A 604 18.17 14.41 -9.70
C ASN A 604 19.42 13.80 -9.04
N ASP A 605 19.90 12.69 -9.61
CA ASP A 605 21.15 11.99 -9.25
C ASP A 605 22.40 12.89 -9.16
N ALA A 606 22.40 14.03 -9.84
CA ALA A 606 23.48 15.02 -9.82
C ALA A 606 23.40 16.09 -8.71
N ASN A 607 22.51 15.95 -7.70
CA ASN A 607 22.25 16.97 -6.65
C ASN A 607 21.77 18.34 -7.17
N THR A 608 21.44 18.47 -8.45
CA THR A 608 20.79 19.66 -8.99
C THR A 608 19.34 19.72 -8.52
N SER A 609 18.95 20.87 -7.95
CA SER A 609 17.60 21.11 -7.46
C SER A 609 16.91 22.18 -8.31
N LEU A 610 15.74 21.83 -8.86
CA LEU A 610 14.86 22.79 -9.53
C LEU A 610 13.73 23.19 -8.59
N TYR A 611 13.58 24.49 -8.35
CA TYR A 611 12.43 25.03 -7.63
C TYR A 611 11.33 25.42 -8.62
N VAL A 612 10.13 24.89 -8.42
CA VAL A 612 8.96 25.21 -9.24
C VAL A 612 7.82 25.66 -8.32
N GLN A 613 7.36 26.90 -8.50
CA GLN A 613 6.14 27.40 -7.88
C GLN A 613 4.97 27.26 -8.88
N LEU A 614 3.90 26.60 -8.44
CA LEU A 614 2.68 26.41 -9.22
C LEU A 614 1.52 27.11 -8.52
N ASP A 615 0.91 28.06 -9.22
CA ASP A 615 -0.39 28.64 -8.84
C ASP A 615 -1.49 27.79 -9.49
N ILE A 616 -2.37 27.19 -8.67
CA ILE A 616 -3.52 26.41 -9.14
C ILE A 616 -4.78 27.25 -8.94
N ASP A 617 -5.29 27.83 -10.02
CA ASP A 617 -6.62 28.49 -10.07
C ASP A 617 -7.67 27.44 -10.41
N GLY A 618 -8.65 27.21 -9.51
CA GLY A 618 -9.69 26.21 -9.67
C GLY A 618 -11.08 26.78 -9.96
N PHE A 619 -11.64 26.49 -11.13
CA PHE A 619 -13.08 26.43 -11.35
C PHE A 619 -13.45 25.02 -11.82
N PHE A 620 -14.60 24.51 -11.34
CA PHE A 620 -15.16 23.20 -11.67
C PHE A 620 -14.84 22.83 -13.14
N GLU A 621 -14.08 21.74 -13.31
CA GLU A 621 -13.74 21.05 -14.57
C GLU A 621 -12.48 21.48 -15.35
N LYS A 622 -11.80 22.60 -15.05
CA LYS A 622 -10.49 22.91 -15.68
C LYS A 622 -9.52 23.60 -14.74
N PHE A 623 -8.36 22.97 -14.52
CA PHE A 623 -7.21 23.59 -13.86
C PHE A 623 -6.39 24.36 -14.89
N LYS A 624 -6.03 25.62 -14.59
CA LYS A 624 -5.01 26.34 -15.34
C LYS A 624 -3.73 26.33 -14.52
N MET A 625 -2.75 25.52 -14.94
CA MET A 625 -1.41 25.53 -14.35
C MET A 625 -0.61 26.68 -14.97
N VAL A 626 -0.09 27.57 -14.12
CA VAL A 626 0.86 28.61 -14.53
C VAL A 626 2.16 28.36 -13.79
N LEU A 627 3.21 27.96 -14.52
CA LEU A 627 4.57 27.91 -13.98
C LEU A 627 5.06 29.34 -13.73
N ARG A 628 5.48 29.64 -12.49
CA ARG A 628 6.19 30.88 -12.17
C ARG A 628 7.49 30.57 -11.44
N ASN A 629 8.52 31.38 -11.71
CA ASN A 629 9.81 31.36 -11.01
C ASN A 629 10.51 30.00 -10.97
N VAL A 630 10.96 29.52 -12.13
CA VAL A 630 11.89 28.39 -12.20
C VAL A 630 13.29 28.88 -11.80
N LYS A 631 13.81 28.39 -10.67
CA LYS A 631 15.21 28.59 -10.28
C LYS A 631 15.94 27.26 -10.35
N ILE A 632 17.00 27.22 -11.16
CA ILE A 632 17.97 26.12 -11.20
C ILE A 632 19.07 26.51 -10.22
N ASP A 633 19.29 25.72 -9.18
CA ASP A 633 20.46 25.85 -8.32
C ASP A 633 21.47 24.79 -8.78
N GLU A 634 22.50 25.22 -9.52
CA GLU A 634 23.66 24.38 -9.87
C GLU A 634 24.64 24.44 -8.69
N LYS A 635 24.81 23.32 -7.98
CA LYS A 635 25.85 23.16 -6.95
C LYS A 635 27.02 22.36 -7.48
#